data_AF-A0A7X8YPC4-F1
#
_entry.id   AF-A0A7X8YPC4-F1
#
_cell.length_a   1.000
_cell.length_b   1.000
_cell.length_c   1.000
_cell.angle_alpha   90.00
_cell.angle_beta   90.00
_cell.angle_gamma   90.00
#
_symmetry.space_group_name_H-M   'P 1'
#
loop_
_entity.id
_entity.type
_entity.pdbx_description
1 polymer ?
#
loop_
_entity_poly.entity_id
_entity_poly.type
_entity_poly.pdbx_seq_one_letter_code
_entity_poly.pdbx_strand_id
1 'polypeptide(L)'
;MPVSVFTASQDVYISSAYPDQNFANSIQGNVLFAGTFTGVKDIYRSLLQFDILSPGNGIPPNSTIESASLILYMYRNDNPGTARIEVFRLTDFFDENTVTFINRPPSGLIQSS
;
A
#
# COMPACT_ATOMS: atom_id res chain seq x y z
N MET A 1 -12.73 24.95 2.93
CA MET A 1 -12.83 23.61 2.32
C MET A 1 -12.62 22.57 3.42
N PRO A 2 -13.56 21.63 3.64
CA PRO A 2 -13.36 20.54 4.60
C PRO A 2 -12.19 19.64 4.15
N VAL A 3 -11.44 19.11 5.10
CA VAL A 3 -10.35 18.17 4.87
C VAL A 3 -10.67 16.89 5.62
N SER A 4 -10.62 15.75 4.92
CA SER A 4 -10.73 14.42 5.51
C SER A 4 -9.35 13.77 5.50
N VAL A 5 -8.99 13.11 6.60
CA VAL A 5 -7.73 12.36 6.73
C VAL A 5 -8.07 10.90 6.99
N PHE A 6 -7.48 10.01 6.19
CA PHE A 6 -7.69 8.57 6.27
C PHE A 6 -6.37 7.90 6.62
N THR A 7 -6.41 7.01 7.61
CA THR A 7 -5.35 6.02 7.83
C THR A 7 -5.67 4.77 7.02
N ALA A 8 -4.65 3.96 6.70
CA ALA A 8 -4.90 2.67 6.08
C ALA A 8 -5.78 1.83 7.02
N SER A 9 -6.82 1.21 6.47
CA SER A 9 -7.68 0.24 7.16
C SER A 9 -7.14 -1.19 7.05
N GLN A 10 -6.32 -1.44 6.04
CA GLN A 10 -5.47 -2.63 5.93
C GLN A 10 -4.12 -2.21 5.35
N ASP A 11 -3.03 -2.70 5.93
CA ASP A 11 -1.68 -2.53 5.43
C ASP A 11 -0.81 -3.77 5.67
N VAL A 12 -0.08 -4.18 4.63
CA VAL A 12 0.83 -5.34 4.72
C VAL A 12 1.85 -5.28 3.60
N TYR A 13 3.06 -5.78 3.85
CA TYR A 13 4.02 -6.02 2.78
C TYR A 13 4.04 -7.49 2.37
N ILE A 14 4.37 -7.72 1.11
CA ILE A 14 4.57 -9.05 0.52
C ILE A 14 5.96 -9.11 -0.11
N SER A 15 6.58 -10.28 -0.10
CA SER A 15 7.93 -10.50 -0.62
C SER A 15 7.96 -11.62 -1.64
N SER A 16 8.62 -11.41 -2.78
CA SER A 16 8.83 -12.46 -3.78
C SER A 16 9.81 -13.54 -3.33
N ALA A 17 10.67 -13.25 -2.33
CA ALA A 17 11.58 -14.25 -1.76
C ALA A 17 10.86 -15.28 -0.88
N TYR A 18 9.70 -14.89 -0.32
CA TYR A 18 8.84 -15.74 0.51
C TYR A 18 7.41 -15.72 -0.04
N PRO A 19 7.19 -16.31 -1.23
CA PRO A 19 6.02 -15.99 -2.03
C PRO A 19 4.70 -16.50 -1.43
N ASP A 20 4.76 -17.56 -0.62
CA ASP A 20 3.63 -18.17 0.11
C ASP A 20 3.45 -17.63 1.53
N GLN A 21 4.30 -16.71 1.98
CA GLN A 21 4.27 -16.19 3.34
C GLN A 21 3.46 -14.89 3.41
N ASN A 22 2.60 -14.80 4.43
CA ASN A 22 1.96 -13.57 4.84
C ASN A 22 2.79 -12.87 5.93
N PHE A 23 2.82 -11.54 5.90
CA PHE A 23 3.58 -10.71 6.83
C PHE A 23 2.71 -9.74 7.63
N ALA A 24 1.41 -10.00 7.75
CA ALA A 24 0.56 -9.31 8.71
C ALA A 24 0.95 -9.77 10.10
N ASN A 25 1.94 -9.10 10.68
CA ASN A 25 2.44 -9.45 12.01
C ASN A 25 2.84 -8.19 12.76
N SER A 26 1.99 -7.81 13.72
CA SER A 26 2.19 -6.70 14.64
C SER A 26 3.44 -6.81 15.53
N ILE A 27 4.03 -8.00 15.66
CA ILE A 27 5.23 -8.23 16.48
C ILE A 27 6.49 -7.61 15.84
N GLN A 28 6.52 -7.45 14.50
CA GLN A 28 7.66 -6.82 13.80
C GLN A 28 7.53 -5.29 13.67
N GLY A 29 6.50 -4.70 14.29
CA GLY A 29 6.10 -3.33 14.06
C GLY A 29 5.34 -3.21 12.72
N ASN A 30 4.42 -2.26 12.63
CA ASN A 30 3.70 -1.97 11.38
C ASN A 30 4.65 -1.29 10.39
N VAL A 31 5.58 -2.07 9.85
CA VAL A 31 6.58 -1.62 8.88
C VAL A 31 6.17 -2.08 7.50
N LEU A 32 6.35 -1.16 6.55
CA LEU A 32 6.06 -1.37 5.15
C LEU A 32 7.37 -1.40 4.37
N PHE A 33 7.49 -2.36 3.46
CA PHE A 33 8.64 -2.50 2.57
C PHE A 33 8.21 -2.38 1.11
N ALA A 34 9.05 -1.70 0.32
CA ALA A 34 8.86 -1.53 -1.11
C ALA A 34 10.22 -1.50 -1.82
N GLY A 35 10.25 -1.92 -3.08
CA GLY A 35 11.46 -1.93 -3.90
C GLY A 35 12.16 -3.29 -3.87
N THR A 36 13.48 -3.29 -3.93
CA THR A 36 14.30 -4.51 -3.91
C THR A 36 15.37 -4.43 -2.84
N PHE A 37 15.80 -5.55 -2.25
CA PHE A 37 16.90 -5.56 -1.28
C PHE A 37 18.19 -6.19 -1.85
N THR A 38 18.27 -7.52 -1.97
CA THR A 38 19.52 -8.21 -2.39
C THR A 38 19.68 -8.41 -3.91
N GLY A 39 18.63 -8.15 -4.69
CA GLY A 39 18.69 -8.29 -6.15
C GLY A 39 17.32 -8.21 -6.82
N VAL A 40 17.30 -8.38 -8.15
CA VAL A 40 16.09 -8.22 -8.99
C VAL A 40 14.95 -9.21 -8.70
N LYS A 41 15.23 -10.28 -7.95
CA LYS A 41 14.26 -11.30 -7.55
C LYS A 41 13.76 -11.15 -6.11
N ASP A 42 14.27 -10.16 -5.38
CA ASP A 42 13.97 -9.90 -3.97
C ASP A 42 13.12 -8.63 -3.88
N ILE A 43 11.90 -8.72 -4.37
CA ILE A 43 10.95 -7.63 -4.56
C ILE A 43 10.01 -7.57 -3.37
N TYR A 44 9.94 -6.41 -2.74
CA TYR A 44 8.99 -6.07 -1.71
C TYR A 44 7.91 -5.17 -2.28
N ARG A 45 6.66 -5.42 -1.91
CA ARG A 45 5.52 -4.56 -2.24
C ARG A 45 4.69 -4.35 -1.00
N SER A 46 4.29 -3.11 -0.75
CA SER A 46 3.30 -2.80 0.27
C SER A 46 1.93 -2.66 -0.37
N LEU A 47 0.93 -3.27 0.26
CA LEU A 47 -0.47 -3.15 -0.08
C LEU A 47 -1.13 -2.24 0.95
N LEU A 48 -1.92 -1.28 0.48
CA LEU A 48 -2.60 -0.29 1.32
C LEU A 48 -4.06 -0.23 0.89
N GLN A 49 -4.96 -0.30 1.86
CA GLN A 49 -6.39 -0.06 1.66
C GLN A 49 -6.84 1.09 2.55
N PHE A 50 -7.67 1.98 2.01
CA PHE A 50 -8.26 3.09 2.74
C PHE A 50 -9.78 2.96 2.69
N ASP A 51 -10.42 3.08 3.85
CA ASP A 51 -11.87 3.19 3.91
C ASP A 51 -12.30 4.64 3.76
N ILE A 52 -12.64 5.02 2.52
CA ILE A 52 -13.05 6.38 2.17
C ILE A 52 -14.57 6.53 2.02
N LEU A 53 -15.34 5.45 2.20
CA LEU A 53 -16.79 5.43 1.94
C LEU A 53 -17.63 5.16 3.19
N SER A 54 -17.01 4.76 4.31
CA SER A 54 -17.75 4.47 5.54
C SER A 54 -18.60 5.64 6.02
N PRO A 55 -19.87 5.41 6.39
CA PRO A 55 -20.73 6.46 6.95
C PRO A 55 -20.10 7.12 8.18
N GLY A 56 -20.11 8.46 8.23
CA GLY A 56 -19.63 9.24 9.37
C GLY A 56 -18.12 9.51 9.41
N ASN A 57 -17.30 8.69 8.73
CA ASN A 57 -15.84 8.88 8.64
C ASN A 57 -15.30 8.98 7.20
N GLY A 58 -16.12 8.66 6.19
CA GLY A 58 -15.82 8.71 4.76
C GLY A 58 -16.01 10.08 4.11
N ILE A 59 -15.73 10.14 2.81
CA ILE A 59 -16.06 11.32 1.98
C ILE A 59 -17.58 11.37 1.81
N PRO A 60 -18.27 12.47 2.18
CA PRO A 60 -19.71 12.56 2.06
C PRO A 60 -20.19 12.35 0.61
N PRO A 61 -21.33 11.70 0.39
CA PRO A 61 -21.94 11.59 -0.93
C PRO A 61 -22.13 12.96 -1.59
N ASN A 62 -22.04 13.00 -2.92
CA ASN A 62 -22.15 14.23 -3.74
C ASN A 62 -21.08 15.30 -3.46
N SER A 63 -19.94 14.92 -2.85
CA SER A 63 -18.78 15.80 -2.73
C SER A 63 -17.98 15.84 -4.03
N THR A 64 -17.36 16.98 -4.32
CA THR A 64 -16.32 17.10 -5.35
C THR A 64 -14.95 17.10 -4.68
N ILE A 65 -14.06 16.18 -5.10
CA ILE A 65 -12.68 16.13 -4.61
C ILE A 65 -11.88 17.17 -5.38
N GLU A 66 -11.48 18.26 -4.73
CA GLU A 66 -10.60 19.27 -5.33
C GLU A 66 -9.14 18.82 -5.36
N SER A 67 -8.69 18.07 -4.35
CA SER A 67 -7.33 17.56 -4.26
C SER A 67 -7.27 16.31 -3.39
N ALA A 68 -6.35 15.41 -3.71
CA ALA A 68 -6.01 14.25 -2.88
C ALA A 68 -4.49 14.10 -2.80
N SER A 69 -3.98 13.66 -1.65
CA SER A 69 -2.55 13.43 -1.44
C SER A 69 -2.33 12.15 -0.65
N LEU A 70 -1.48 11.27 -1.15
CA LEU A 70 -0.98 10.12 -0.42
C LEU A 70 0.32 10.52 0.28
N ILE A 71 0.34 10.43 1.61
CA ILE A 71 1.50 10.80 2.42
C ILE A 71 2.17 9.52 2.91
N LEU A 72 3.43 9.30 2.50
CA LEU A 72 4.27 8.18 2.92
C LEU A 72 5.54 8.71 3.56
N TYR A 73 5.93 8.13 4.69
CA TYR A 73 7.15 8.49 5.41
C TYR A 73 8.19 7.39 5.26
N MET A 74 9.35 7.73 4.69
CA MET A 74 10.49 6.82 4.64
C MET A 74 11.30 6.96 5.92
N TYR A 75 11.37 5.89 6.70
CA TYR A 75 12.16 5.85 7.94
C TYR A 75 13.54 5.20 7.75
N ARG A 76 13.70 4.37 6.70
CA ARG A 76 14.95 3.65 6.38
C ARG A 76 15.08 3.43 4.87
N ASN A 77 16.31 3.54 4.36
CA ASN A 77 16.68 3.12 3.00
C ASN A 77 17.94 2.26 3.09
N ASP A 78 17.78 0.96 2.88
CA ASP A 78 18.88 -0.01 3.04
C ASP A 78 19.76 -0.12 1.78
N ASN A 79 19.36 0.52 0.67
CA ASN A 79 20.15 0.59 -0.55
C ASN A 79 20.71 2.00 -0.76
N PRO A 80 22.02 2.12 -1.10
CA PRO A 80 22.62 3.42 -1.36
C PRO A 80 21.96 4.10 -2.58
N GLY A 81 21.74 5.41 -2.49
CA GLY A 81 21.20 6.22 -3.57
C GLY A 81 19.70 6.51 -3.45
N THR A 82 19.09 6.92 -4.56
CA THR A 82 17.68 7.32 -4.62
C THR A 82 16.78 6.09 -4.68
N ALA A 83 15.92 5.92 -3.68
CA ALA A 83 14.86 4.93 -3.72
C ALA A 83 13.75 5.39 -4.68
N ARG A 84 13.57 4.67 -5.80
CA ARG A 84 12.43 4.88 -6.71
C ARG A 84 11.24 4.08 -6.20
N ILE A 85 10.16 4.79 -5.87
CA ILE A 85 8.88 4.20 -5.48
C ILE A 85 7.86 4.45 -6.57
N GLU A 86 7.10 3.43 -6.91
CA GLU A 86 5.99 3.49 -7.85
C GLU A 86 4.72 3.06 -7.15
N VAL A 87 3.64 3.80 -7.38
CA VAL A 87 2.34 3.57 -6.75
C VAL A 87 1.36 3.14 -7.83
N PHE A 88 0.69 2.01 -7.59
CA PHE A 88 -0.28 1.42 -8.51
C PHE A 88 -1.61 1.25 -7.80
N ARG A 89 -2.70 1.40 -8.55
CA ARG A 89 -4.04 1.15 -8.01
C ARG A 89 -4.30 -0.36 -8.02
N LEU A 90 -4.67 -0.91 -6.88
CA LEU A 90 -5.22 -2.27 -6.83
C LEU A 90 -6.62 -2.29 -7.48
N THR A 91 -6.88 -3.29 -8.31
CA THR A 91 -8.16 -3.46 -9.01
C THR A 91 -9.05 -4.51 -8.36
N ASP A 92 -8.59 -5.14 -7.28
CA ASP A 92 -9.35 -6.08 -6.45
C ASP A 92 -8.95 -5.91 -4.98
N PHE A 93 -9.75 -6.49 -4.09
CA PHE A 93 -9.55 -6.46 -2.64
C PHE A 93 -8.45 -7.43 -2.20
N PHE A 94 -7.92 -7.19 -1.00
CA PHE A 94 -7.10 -8.16 -0.29
C PHE A 94 -7.54 -8.25 1.17
N ASP A 95 -7.23 -9.38 1.79
CA ASP A 95 -7.30 -9.56 3.23
C ASP A 95 -5.87 -9.54 3.76
N GLU A 96 -5.60 -8.57 4.62
CA GLU A 96 -4.31 -8.34 5.28
C GLU A 96 -3.74 -9.63 5.87
N ASN A 97 -4.59 -10.47 6.48
CA ASN A 97 -4.17 -11.64 7.24
C ASN A 97 -3.84 -12.87 6.37
N THR A 98 -4.19 -12.83 5.09
CA THR A 98 -4.08 -14.00 4.19
C THR A 98 -3.38 -13.70 2.87
N VAL A 99 -3.18 -12.43 2.53
CA VAL A 99 -2.50 -12.06 1.29
C VAL A 99 -1.01 -12.42 1.36
N THR A 100 -0.51 -12.97 0.27
CA THR A 100 0.87 -13.38 0.04
C THR A 100 1.33 -12.78 -1.27
N PHE A 101 2.59 -13.02 -1.63
CA PHE A 101 3.04 -12.60 -2.95
C PHE A 101 2.28 -13.34 -4.06
N ILE A 102 1.91 -14.60 -3.87
CA ILE A 102 1.25 -15.43 -4.91
C ILE A 102 -0.19 -15.00 -5.15
N ASN A 103 -0.98 -14.79 -4.09
CA ASN A 103 -2.41 -14.50 -4.20
C ASN A 103 -2.74 -12.99 -4.21
N ARG A 104 -1.72 -12.12 -4.30
CA ARG A 104 -1.89 -10.66 -4.32
C ARG A 104 -2.90 -10.22 -5.40
N PRO A 105 -3.70 -9.17 -5.13
CA PRO A 105 -4.61 -8.64 -6.13
C PRO A 105 -3.85 -8.06 -7.33
N PRO A 106 -4.48 -8.05 -8.52
CA PRO A 106 -3.95 -7.33 -9.67
C PRO A 106 -3.86 -5.83 -9.40
N SER A 107 -2.86 -5.19 -10.02
CA SER A 107 -2.62 -3.75 -9.93
C SER A 107 -2.58 -3.14 -11.33
N GLY A 108 -3.29 -2.02 -11.53
CA GLY A 108 -3.29 -1.26 -12.78
C GLY A 108 -2.40 -0.02 -12.71
N LEU A 109 -1.94 0.44 -13.88
CA LEU A 109 -1.37 1.77 -14.04
C LEU A 109 -2.47 2.82 -13.90
N ILE A 110 -2.22 3.90 -13.17
CA ILE A 110 -3.03 5.11 -13.31
C ILE A 110 -2.66 5.72 -14.66
N GLN A 111 -3.44 5.46 -15.71
CA GLN A 111 -3.40 6.33 -16.88
C GLN A 111 -4.15 7.60 -16.49
N SER A 112 -3.41 8.70 -16.33
CA SER A 112 -4.01 10.03 -16.30
C SER A 112 -4.62 10.30 -17.69
N SER A 113 -5.94 10.31 -17.77
CA SER A 113 -6.69 10.89 -18.89
C SER A 113 -6.66 12.41 -18.83
#